data_AF-A0A943UZU2-F1
#
_entry.id   AF-A0A943UZU2-F1
#
_cell.length_a   1.000
_cell.length_b   1.000
_cell.length_c   1.000
_cell.angle_alpha   90.00
_cell.angle_beta   90.00
_cell.angle_gamma   90.00
#
_symmetry.space_group_name_H-M   'P 1'
#
loop_
_entity.id
_entity.type
_entity.pdbx_description
1 polymer ?
#
loop_
_entity_poly.entity_id
_entity_poly.type
_entity_poly.pdbx_seq_one_letter_code
_entity_poly.pdbx_strand_id
1 'polypeptide(L)' 'MLLAKGRTIAIIARDLQIAKGTARTHTERIYRKLDVHKQQELIDLVEHTDIP' A
#
# COMPACT_ATOMS: atom_id res chain seq x y z
N MET A 1 7.56 6.20 1.29
CA MET A 1 6.80 6.88 0.22
C MET A 1 6.70 6.03 -1.07
N LEU A 2 6.24 4.77 -1.00
CA LEU A 2 6.08 3.92 -2.20
C LEU A 2 4.66 3.37 -2.41
N LEU A 3 3.86 3.22 -1.35
CA LEU A 3 2.49 2.69 -1.42
C LEU A 3 1.44 3.72 -1.88
N ALA A 4 1.68 5.01 -1.68
CA ALA A 4 0.68 6.08 -1.87
C ALA A 4 0.49 6.58 -3.31
N LYS A 5 1.20 6.03 -4.31
CA LYS A 5 1.13 6.48 -5.72
C LYS A 5 0.31 5.56 -6.64
N GLY A 6 -0.61 4.76 -6.10
CA GLY A 6 -1.38 3.79 -6.91
C GLY A 6 -0.53 2.67 -7.53
N ARG A 7 0.68 2.42 -7.00
CA ARG A 7 1.57 1.35 -7.48
C ARG A 7 0.90 -0.01 -7.27
N THR A 8 0.74 -0.77 -8.34
CA THR A 8 0.20 -2.13 -8.27
C THR A 8 1.09 -3.03 -7.41
N ILE A 9 0.53 -4.10 -6.84
CA ILE A 9 1.28 -5.11 -6.06
C ILE A 9 2.52 -5.61 -6.81
N ALA A 10 2.47 -5.66 -8.15
CA ALA A 10 3.59 -6.05 -8.98
C ALA A 10 4.77 -5.07 -8.95
N ILE A 11 4.50 -3.76 -8.85
CA ILE A 11 5.54 -2.73 -8.72
C ILE A 11 6.12 -2.76 -7.31
N ILE A 12 5.27 -2.88 -6.27
CA ILE A 12 5.71 -2.99 -4.88
C ILE A 12 6.62 -4.21 -4.69
N ALA A 13 6.23 -5.35 -5.26
CA ALA A 13 7.02 -6.57 -5.24
C ALA A 13 8.38 -6.39 -5.92
N ARG A 14 8.42 -5.69 -7.07
CA ARG A 14 9.65 -5.38 -7.79
C ARG A 14 10.57 -4.45 -6.99
N ASP A 15 10.03 -3.33 -6.51
CA ASP A 15 10.79 -2.29 -5.80
C ASP A 15 11.36 -2.81 -4.48
N LEU A 16 10.64 -3.71 -3.80
CA LEU A 16 11.09 -4.34 -2.55
C LEU A 16 11.86 -5.65 -2.77
N GLN A 17 12.05 -6.08 -4.03
CA GLN A 17 12.67 -7.35 -4.41
C GLN A 17 12.07 -8.58 -3.69
N ILE A 18 10.75 -8.59 -3.50
CA ILE A 18 10.01 -9.69 -2.85
C ILE A 18 9.05 -10.38 -3.82
N ALA A 19 8.65 -11.60 -3.49
CA ALA A 19 7.62 -12.31 -4.25
C ALA A 19 6.27 -11.57 -4.20
N LYS A 20 5.49 -11.64 -5.29
CA LYS A 20 4.15 -11.03 -5.38
C LYS A 20 3.20 -11.51 -4.27
N GLY A 21 3.26 -12.79 -3.91
CA GLY A 21 2.47 -13.35 -2.80
C GLY A 21 2.83 -12.70 -1.46
N THR A 22 4.13 -12.53 -1.20
CA THR A 22 4.64 -11.84 -0.02
C THR A 22 4.18 -10.38 0.02
N ALA A 23 4.32 -9.66 -1.09
CA ALA A 23 3.84 -8.28 -1.22
C ALA A 23 2.33 -8.17 -0.94
N ARG A 24 1.52 -9.09 -1.46
CA ARG A 24 0.07 -9.15 -1.19
C ARG A 24 -0.22 -9.33 0.30
N THR A 25 0.39 -10.31 0.95
CA THR A 25 0.20 -10.54 2.39
C THR A 25 0.61 -9.34 3.23
N HIS A 26 1.71 -8.67 2.89
CA HIS A 26 2.10 -7.43 3.56
C HIS A 26 1.08 -6.32 3.36
N THR A 27 0.57 -6.12 2.14
CA THR A 27 -0.48 -5.14 1.85
C THR A 27 -1.77 -5.42 2.63
N GLU A 28 -2.23 -6.67 2.67
CA GLU A 28 -3.43 -7.07 3.44
C GLU A 28 -3.27 -6.80 4.95
N ARG A 29 -2.07 -7.07 5.50
CA ARG A 29 -1.76 -6.75 6.90
C ARG A 29 -1.73 -5.25 7.16
N ILE A 30 -1.22 -4.45 6.21
CA ILE A 30 -1.21 -2.99 6.31
C ILE A 30 -2.63 -2.45 6.27
N TYR A 31 -3.45 -2.91 5.32
CA TYR A 31 -4.87 -2.55 5.21
C TYR A 31 -5.61 -2.82 6.52
N ARG A 32 -5.42 -4.01 7.11
CA ARG A 32 -6.03 -4.34 8.41
C ARG A 32 -5.53 -3.47 9.57
N LYS A 33 -4.26 -3.08 9.58
CA LYS A 33 -3.70 -2.20 10.63
C LYS A 33 -4.20 -0.76 10.53
N LEU A 34 -4.54 -0.32 9.32
CA LEU A 34 -5.02 1.03 9.05
C LEU A 34 -6.56 1.10 8.94
N ASP A 35 -7.25 -0.02 9.19
CA ASP A 35 -8.69 -0.19 8.98
C ASP A 35 -9.17 0.29 7.60
N VAL A 36 -8.39 -0.06 6.58
CA VAL A 36 -8.63 0.26 5.18
C VAL A 36 -9.10 -0.99 4.45
N HIS A 37 -10.12 -0.85 3.61
CA HIS A 37 -10.73 -1.94 2.86
C HIS A 37 -10.42 -1.91 1.36
N LYS A 38 -9.94 -0.79 0.82
CA LYS A 38 -9.55 -0.66 -0.59
C LYS A 38 -8.37 0.25 -0.83
N GLN A 39 -7.73 0.12 -1.99
CA GLN A 39 -6.54 0.91 -2.35
C GLN A 39 -6.80 2.42 -2.29
N GLN A 40 -7.98 2.87 -2.73
CA GLN A 40 -8.34 4.29 -2.71
C GLN A 40 -8.38 4.84 -1.29
N GLU A 41 -8.95 4.11 -0.33
CA GLU A 41 -8.97 4.52 1.08
C GLU A 41 -7.55 4.66 1.67
N LEU A 42 -6.60 3.82 1.25
CA LEU A 42 -5.21 3.97 1.65
C LEU A 42 -4.57 5.23 1.04
N ILE A 43 -4.87 5.52 -0.24
CA ILE A 43 -4.38 6.72 -0.92
C ILE A 43 -4.93 7.96 -0.22
N ASP A 44 -6.25 8.01 -0.02
CA ASP A 44 -6.94 9.09 0.67
C ASP A 44 -6.33 9.31 2.06
N LEU A 45 -6.12 8.25 2.86
CA LEU A 45 -5.53 8.34 4.20
C LEU A 45 -4.13 8.96 4.18
N VAL A 46 -3.27 8.57 3.21
CA VAL A 46 -1.91 9.11 3.11
C VAL A 46 -1.92 10.56 2.63
N GLU A 47 -2.74 10.89 1.63
CA GLU A 47 -2.88 12.27 1.14
C GLU A 47 -3.46 13.22 2.19
N HIS A 48 -4.36 12.73 3.06
CA HIS A 48 -4.90 13.52 4.18
C HIS A 48 -3.92 13.66 5.35
N THR A 49 -2.89 12.81 5.45
CA THR A 49 -1.85 12.93 6.49
C THR A 49 -0.70 13.84 6.04
N ASP A 50 -0.55 14.06 4.73
CA ASP A 50 0.38 15.03 4.13
C ASP A 50 -0.25 16.45 4.19
N ILE A 51 -0.55 16.91 5.42
CA ILE A 51 -0.87 18.32 5.68
C ILE A 51 0.47 19.04 5.90
N PRO A 52 0.75 20.17 5.21
CA PRO A 52 2.04 20.86 5.25
C PRO A 52 2.46 21.34 6.64
#